data_AF-A0A847EVM3-F1
#
_entry.id   AF-A0A847EVM3-F1
#
_cell.length_a   1.000
_cell.length_b   1.000
_cell.length_c   1.000
_cell.angle_alpha   90.00
_cell.angle_beta   90.00
_cell.angle_gamma   90.00
#
_symmetry.space_group_name_H-M   'P 1'
#
loop_
_entity.id
_entity.type
_entity.pdbx_description
1 polymer ?
#
loop_
_entity_poly.entity_id
_entity_poly.type
_entity_poly.pdbx_seq_one_letter_code
_entity_poly.pdbx_strand_id
1 'polypeptide(L)'
;MAATFLLYGLPVLLAQSNGQLQTANSPYAKLYSVDIDKVAWDGGFWGDRFDVCKDTMLLNMWRIFDDAELSHAYRNFEIAAGYTQGEHRDPAFFDGDMY
;
A
#
# COMPACT_ATOMS: atom_id res chain seq x y z
N MET A 1 34.88 21.15 0.01
CA MET A 1 34.89 20.86 -1.43
C MET A 1 33.73 19.90 -1.70
N ALA A 2 32.91 20.20 -2.70
CA ALA A 2 31.49 19.88 -2.78
C ALA A 2 31.12 18.40 -2.64
N ALA A 3 30.07 18.14 -1.85
CA ALA A 3 29.34 16.88 -1.83
C ALA A 3 28.41 16.85 -3.05
N THR A 4 28.79 16.07 -4.07
CA THR A 4 27.96 15.87 -5.27
C THR A 4 26.90 14.82 -4.96
N PHE A 5 25.73 15.25 -4.49
CA PHE A 5 24.53 14.42 -4.53
C PHE A 5 24.10 14.29 -5.99
N LEU A 6 24.45 13.16 -6.62
CA LEU A 6 23.83 12.72 -7.87
C LEU A 6 22.39 12.32 -7.55
N LEU A 7 21.47 13.27 -7.69
CA LEU A 7 20.05 12.99 -7.87
C LEU A 7 19.89 12.21 -9.17
N TYR A 8 20.01 10.87 -9.10
CA TYR A 8 19.40 10.01 -10.10
C TYR A 8 17.89 10.26 -10.00
N GLY A 9 17.39 11.10 -10.90
CA GLY A 9 15.96 11.25 -11.10
C GLY A 9 15.41 9.87 -11.41
N LEU A 10 14.73 9.26 -10.44
CA LEU A 10 13.89 8.11 -10.71
C LEU A 10 12.94 8.55 -11.82
N PRO A 11 12.90 7.88 -12.98
CA PRO A 11 11.71 7.97 -13.79
C PRO A 11 10.60 7.48 -12.88
N VAL A 12 9.70 8.40 -12.49
CA VAL A 12 8.42 8.00 -11.93
C VAL A 12 7.77 7.18 -13.03
N LEU A 13 7.87 5.85 -12.91
CA LEU A 13 7.10 4.92 -13.69
C LEU A 13 5.65 5.23 -13.33
N LEU A 14 5.01 6.06 -14.13
CA LEU A 14 3.55 6.18 -14.19
C LEU A 14 3.01 4.88 -14.78
N ALA A 15 3.21 3.77 -14.07
CA ALA A 15 2.83 2.44 -14.50
C ALA A 15 1.33 2.21 -14.28
N GLN A 16 0.73 2.93 -13.34
CA GLN A 16 -0.69 2.87 -13.07
C GLN A 16 -1.42 3.85 -13.98
N SER A 17 -2.18 3.31 -14.95
CA SER A 17 -3.25 4.10 -15.57
C SER A 17 -4.21 4.51 -14.46
N ASN A 18 -4.57 5.79 -14.37
CA ASN A 18 -5.25 6.44 -13.25
C ASN A 18 -6.54 5.76 -12.72
N GLY A 19 -7.08 4.71 -13.35
CA GLY A 19 -8.13 3.86 -12.81
C GLY A 19 -7.63 2.76 -11.85
N GLN A 20 -8.54 2.20 -11.04
CA GLN A 20 -8.19 1.10 -10.11
C GLN A 20 -7.74 -0.20 -10.82
N LEU A 21 -8.11 -0.39 -12.09
CA LEU A 21 -7.78 -1.59 -12.86
C LEU A 21 -6.92 -1.22 -14.08
N GLN A 22 -5.84 -1.98 -14.31
CA GLN A 22 -4.96 -1.83 -15.48
C GLN A 22 -5.61 -2.46 -16.73
N THR A 23 -6.63 -1.82 -17.29
CA THR A 23 -7.36 -2.32 -18.48
C THR A 23 -7.07 -1.56 -19.76
N ALA A 24 -6.14 -0.60 -19.74
CA ALA A 24 -5.83 0.29 -20.87
C ALA A 24 -5.51 -0.46 -22.18
N ASN A 25 -4.83 -1.61 -22.10
CA ASN A 25 -4.46 -2.43 -23.26
C ASN A 25 -5.33 -3.68 -23.43
N SER A 26 -6.48 -3.76 -22.73
CA SER A 26 -7.35 -4.94 -22.82
C SER A 26 -8.19 -4.87 -24.11
N PRO A 27 -8.00 -5.81 -25.07
CA PRO A 27 -8.63 -5.74 -26.39
C PRO A 27 -10.16 -5.92 -26.37
N TYR A 28 -10.72 -6.35 -25.25
CA TYR A 28 -12.14 -6.61 -25.08
C TYR A 28 -12.80 -5.74 -23.99
N ALA A 29 -12.05 -4.82 -23.37
CA ALA A 29 -12.64 -3.89 -22.41
C ALA A 29 -13.58 -2.94 -23.13
N LYS A 30 -14.86 -2.92 -22.71
CA LYS A 30 -15.87 -1.98 -23.20
C LYS A 30 -16.06 -0.79 -22.25
N LEU A 31 -15.62 -0.93 -21.01
CA LEU A 31 -15.72 0.05 -19.94
C LEU A 31 -14.37 0.15 -19.23
N TYR A 32 -14.04 1.36 -18.78
CA TYR A 32 -12.81 1.68 -18.09
C TYR A 32 -13.16 2.36 -16.76
N SER A 33 -12.35 2.13 -15.73
CA SER A 33 -12.51 2.78 -14.44
C SER A 33 -12.32 4.29 -14.59
N VAL A 34 -13.08 5.06 -13.81
CA VAL A 34 -12.78 6.47 -13.62
C VAL A 34 -11.48 6.61 -12.84
N ASP A 35 -10.73 7.64 -13.18
CA ASP A 35 -9.49 8.01 -12.51
C ASP A 35 -9.75 8.29 -11.02
N ILE A 36 -8.99 7.65 -10.12
CA ILE A 36 -9.26 7.76 -8.67
C ILE A 36 -9.04 9.18 -8.14
N ASP A 37 -8.16 9.96 -8.76
CA ASP A 37 -7.89 11.36 -8.44
C ASP A 37 -8.91 12.35 -9.03
N LYS A 38 -9.87 11.87 -9.82
CA LYS A 38 -10.94 12.68 -10.44
C LYS A 38 -12.27 12.59 -9.69
N VAL A 39 -12.33 11.82 -8.61
CA VAL A 39 -13.51 11.66 -7.77
C VAL A 39 -13.17 11.94 -6.31
N ALA A 40 -14.13 12.49 -5.57
CA ALA A 40 -14.00 12.75 -4.14
C ALA A 40 -15.33 12.48 -3.46
N TRP A 41 -15.28 12.03 -2.20
CA TRP A 41 -16.45 12.00 -1.34
C TRP A 41 -16.79 13.43 -0.92
N ASP A 42 -18.05 13.82 -1.10
CA ASP A 42 -18.60 15.12 -0.66
C ASP A 42 -19.36 15.00 0.68
N GLY A 43 -19.06 13.94 1.44
CA GLY A 43 -19.72 13.57 2.68
C GLY A 43 -20.69 12.40 2.51
N GLY A 44 -21.70 12.34 3.38
CA GLY A 44 -22.71 11.29 3.38
C GLY A 44 -22.18 9.92 3.83
N PHE A 45 -23.02 8.90 3.71
CA PHE A 45 -22.77 7.58 4.29
C PHE A 45 -21.40 7.00 3.92
N TRP A 46 -20.98 7.07 2.65
CA TRP A 46 -19.70 6.51 2.21
C TRP A 46 -18.51 7.40 2.56
N GLY A 47 -18.69 8.72 2.59
CA GLY A 47 -17.68 9.65 3.11
C GLY A 47 -17.37 9.35 4.58
N ASP A 48 -18.40 9.21 5.41
CA ASP A 48 -18.22 8.91 6.84
C ASP A 48 -17.50 7.57 7.08
N ARG A 49 -17.78 6.56 6.24
CA ARG A 49 -17.08 5.26 6.31
C ARG A 49 -15.63 5.35 5.85
N PHE A 50 -15.37 6.16 4.82
CA PHE A 50 -14.01 6.42 4.35
C PHE A 50 -13.19 7.17 5.41
N ASP A 51 -13.79 8.12 6.12
CA ASP A 51 -13.16 8.83 7.23
C ASP A 51 -12.76 7.87 8.35
N VAL A 52 -13.64 6.97 8.78
CA VAL A 52 -13.30 5.92 9.76
C VAL A 52 -12.15 5.03 9.25
N CYS A 53 -12.17 4.65 7.97
CA CYS A 53 -11.12 3.85 7.36
C CYS A 53 -9.75 4.56 7.45
N LYS A 54 -9.66 5.80 6.95
CA LYS A 54 -8.40 6.54 6.86
C LYS A 54 -7.89 7.03 8.21
N ASP A 55 -8.80 7.51 9.08
CA ASP A 55 -8.42 8.19 10.32
C ASP A 55 -8.27 7.23 11.51
N THR A 56 -8.79 6.00 11.41
CA THR A 56 -8.76 5.05 12.52
C THR A 56 -8.30 3.66 12.10
N MET A 57 -8.96 3.05 11.10
CA MET A 57 -8.69 1.63 10.78
C MET A 57 -7.26 1.41 10.31
N LEU A 58 -6.77 2.20 9.35
CA LEU A 58 -5.40 2.08 8.83
C LEU A 58 -4.34 2.29 9.92
N LEU A 59 -4.54 3.31 10.77
CA LEU A 59 -3.60 3.61 11.86
C LEU A 59 -3.58 2.49 12.91
N ASN A 60 -4.74 1.93 13.26
CA ASN A 60 -4.80 0.83 14.21
C ASN A 60 -4.22 -0.47 13.63
N MET A 61 -4.41 -0.72 12.33
CA MET A 61 -3.81 -1.87 11.64
C MET A 61 -2.28 -1.77 11.68
N TRP A 62 -1.72 -0.60 11.33
CA TRP A 62 -0.28 -0.36 11.43
C TRP A 62 0.26 -0.57 12.85
N ARG A 63 -0.42 -0.03 13.86
CA ARG A 63 -0.05 -0.21 15.27
C ARG A 63 0.04 -1.69 15.67
N ILE A 64 -0.80 -2.54 15.11
CA ILE A 64 -0.78 -3.99 15.37
C ILE A 64 0.38 -4.65 14.59
N PHE A 65 0.58 -4.29 13.34
CA PHE A 65 1.56 -4.92 12.46
C PHE A 65 3.02 -4.58 12.79
N ASP A 66 3.28 -3.37 13.30
CA ASP A 66 4.61 -2.89 13.70
C ASP A 66 5.03 -3.35 15.11
N ASP A 67 4.11 -3.94 15.88
CA ASP A 67 4.38 -4.50 17.20
C ASP A 67 4.51 -6.03 17.13
N ALA A 68 5.75 -6.53 17.21
CA ALA A 68 6.06 -7.95 17.11
C ALA A 68 5.43 -8.82 18.21
N GLU A 69 4.98 -8.23 19.33
CA GLU A 69 4.25 -8.96 20.38
C GLU A 69 2.76 -9.13 20.02
N LEU A 70 2.21 -8.27 19.16
CA LEU A 70 0.82 -8.33 18.70
C LEU A 70 0.69 -9.06 17.36
N SER A 71 1.65 -8.88 16.45
CA SER A 71 1.65 -9.51 15.13
C SER A 71 3.07 -9.61 14.57
N HIS A 72 3.36 -10.72 13.87
CA HIS A 72 4.62 -10.87 13.15
C HIS A 72 4.55 -10.32 11.71
N ALA A 73 3.47 -9.60 11.34
CA ALA A 73 3.27 -9.05 9.99
C ALA A 73 4.50 -8.30 9.48
N TYR A 74 4.96 -7.27 10.20
CA TYR A 74 6.15 -6.52 9.80
C TYR A 74 7.46 -7.25 10.13
N ARG A 75 7.52 -7.92 11.30
CA ARG A 75 8.69 -8.69 11.76
C ARG A 75 9.15 -9.75 10.76
N ASN A 76 8.21 -10.40 10.06
CA ASN A 76 8.53 -11.37 9.02
C ASN A 76 9.36 -10.76 7.88
N PHE A 77 9.05 -9.53 7.46
CA PHE A 77 9.86 -8.81 6.47
C PHE A 77 11.24 -8.43 7.02
N GLU A 78 11.34 -8.01 8.29
CA GLU A 78 12.63 -7.71 8.91
C GLU A 78 13.54 -8.95 8.95
N ILE A 79 12.97 -10.12 9.26
CA ILE A 79 13.69 -11.40 9.25
C ILE A 79 14.11 -11.76 7.82
N ALA A 80 13.20 -11.68 6.86
CA ALA A 80 13.49 -11.99 5.45
C ALA A 80 14.54 -11.04 4.84
N ALA A 81 14.55 -9.78 5.25
CA ALA A 81 15.54 -8.77 4.84
C ALA A 81 16.89 -8.91 5.58
N GLY A 82 16.96 -9.75 6.63
CA GLY A 82 18.17 -9.95 7.44
C GLY A 82 18.46 -8.82 8.44
N TYR A 83 17.48 -7.95 8.72
CA TYR A 83 17.61 -6.89 9.74
C TYR A 83 17.51 -7.42 11.16
N THR A 84 16.85 -8.56 11.35
CA THR A 84 16.77 -9.25 12.65
C THR A 84 16.82 -10.76 12.46
N GLN A 85 17.20 -11.49 13.50
CA GLN A 85 17.21 -12.96 13.50
C GLN A 85 15.88 -13.50 14.03
N GLY A 86 15.40 -14.60 13.45
CA GLY A 86 14.16 -15.24 13.88
C GLY A 86 13.66 -16.25 12.86
N GLU A 87 12.47 -16.78 13.13
CA GLU A 87 11.73 -17.67 12.22
C GLU A 87 10.43 -16.99 11.81
N HIS A 88 10.00 -17.27 10.57
CA HIS A 88 8.69 -16.85 10.09
C HIS A 88 7.60 -17.39 11.00
N ARG A 89 6.63 -16.54 11.31
CA ARG A 89 5.39 -16.91 12.02
C ARG A 89 4.20 -16.45 11.18
N ASP A 90 3.03 -17.02 11.46
CA ASP A 90 1.77 -16.81 10.73
C ASP A 90 1.62 -17.68 9.47
N PRO A 91 0.43 -17.73 8.84
CA PRO A 91 0.24 -18.45 7.59
C PRO A 91 1.13 -17.91 6.46
N ALA A 92 1.52 -18.77 5.53
CA ALA A 92 2.40 -18.42 4.42
C ALA A 92 1.86 -17.32 3.47
N PHE A 93 0.60 -16.92 3.60
CA PHE A 93 -0.04 -15.86 2.82
C PHE A 93 -0.21 -14.55 3.61
N PHE A 94 0.29 -14.47 4.84
CA PHE A 94 0.05 -13.33 5.74
C PHE A 94 0.71 -12.04 5.26
N ASP A 95 1.78 -12.13 4.46
CA ASP A 95 2.37 -10.99 3.75
C ASP A 95 1.33 -10.24 2.89
N GLY A 96 0.26 -10.93 2.47
CA GLY A 96 -0.87 -10.35 1.74
C GLY A 96 -1.63 -9.27 2.49
N ASP A 97 -1.60 -9.27 3.83
CA ASP A 97 -2.25 -8.23 4.64
C ASP A 97 -1.44 -6.91 4.66
N MET A 98 -0.18 -6.94 4.19
CA MET A 98 0.71 -5.76 4.09
C MET A 98 0.73 -5.12 2.69
N TYR A 99 0.15 -5.78 1.68
CA TYR A 99 0.06 -5.28 0.29
C TYR A 99 -1.17 -4.40 0.08
#